data_AF-A0A9D4A3U7-F1
#
_entry.id   AF-A0A9D4A3U7-F1
#
_cell.length_a   1.000
_cell.length_b   1.000
_cell.length_c   1.000
_cell.angle_alpha   90.00
_cell.angle_beta   90.00
_cell.angle_gamma   90.00
#
_symmetry.space_group_name_H-M   'P 1'
#
loop_
_entity.id
_entity.type
_entity.pdbx_description
1 polymer ?
#
loop_
_entity_poly.entity_id
_entity_poly.type
_entity_poly.pdbx_seq_one_letter_code
_entity_poly.pdbx_strand_id
1 'polypeptide(L)'
;MLPLPSSSSSISRKKYDVFLSFRGEDTRKNFTDHLYEALIRNGIHTFRDDPKLETGEEIAPELFKAIQQSWCSIIIFSETYAFSSWCLEELAEIVKQKNEKRLEVFPIFYKVDPSDLRKQKGKVEEAFVEHEERYKEDKNKVQNWRNALTQVANIKGFHLNNRHEAEFIGDIVKKLSVKLCETYPVAATDELIGISSRLKELYSKMEIGEDDIRVIGICAMGGIGKTTLARVMYDQMSSHFEGKSFLADVRKVSKKCGLVHLQKQLLTQTLLDGDFNFSDVYEGNAIIRHRLSHK
;
A
#
# COMPACT_ATOMS: atom_id res chain seq x y z
N MET A 1 -27.55 -28.28 24.76
CA MET A 1 -27.15 -27.26 23.75
C MET A 1 -25.71 -27.54 23.38
N LEU A 2 -25.45 -27.92 22.13
CA LEU A 2 -24.07 -28.04 21.64
C LEU A 2 -23.49 -26.64 21.42
N PRO A 3 -22.22 -26.38 21.75
CA PRO A 3 -21.59 -25.10 21.45
C PRO A 3 -21.41 -24.98 19.93
N LEU A 4 -21.80 -23.83 19.37
CA LEU A 4 -21.46 -23.47 18.00
C LEU A 4 -19.94 -23.28 17.88
N PRO A 5 -19.30 -23.74 16.78
CA PRO A 5 -17.89 -23.49 16.56
C PRO A 5 -17.67 -22.01 16.19
N SER A 6 -17.02 -21.28 17.08
CA SER A 6 -16.50 -19.94 16.81
C SER A 6 -15.26 -20.04 15.92
N SER A 7 -15.42 -20.09 14.60
CA SER A 7 -14.27 -19.96 13.69
C SER A 7 -14.00 -18.48 13.39
N SER A 8 -13.54 -17.72 14.37
CA SER A 8 -12.80 -16.49 14.08
C SER A 8 -11.34 -16.89 13.84
N SER A 9 -10.95 -17.12 12.59
CA SER A 9 -9.52 -17.15 12.24
C SER A 9 -8.99 -15.72 12.40
N SER A 10 -8.58 -15.34 13.60
CA SER A 10 -7.84 -14.10 13.81
C SER A 10 -6.51 -14.23 13.07
N ILE A 11 -6.34 -13.47 12.00
CA ILE A 11 -5.05 -13.38 11.31
C ILE A 11 -4.08 -12.80 12.34
N SER A 12 -3.08 -13.58 12.73
CA SER A 12 -2.07 -13.09 13.67
C SER A 12 -1.35 -11.90 13.05
N ARG A 13 -1.30 -10.80 13.79
CA ARG A 13 -0.60 -9.60 13.34
C ARG A 13 0.87 -9.92 13.18
N LYS A 14 1.41 -9.62 12.01
CA LYS A 14 2.83 -9.77 11.70
C LYS A 14 3.64 -8.74 12.50
N LYS A 15 4.94 -8.99 12.71
CA LYS A 15 5.81 -8.07 13.46
C LYS A 15 6.00 -6.78 12.67
N TYR A 16 6.19 -6.91 11.37
CA TYR A 16 6.30 -5.79 10.43
C TYR A 16 5.11 -5.82 9.47
N ASP A 17 4.69 -4.65 9.04
CA ASP A 17 3.73 -4.51 7.95
C ASP A 17 4.45 -4.71 6.60
N VAL A 18 5.64 -4.12 6.45
CA VAL A 18 6.40 -4.14 5.19
C VAL A 18 7.84 -4.58 5.39
N PHE A 19 8.35 -5.42 4.49
CA PHE A 19 9.77 -5.66 4.25
C PHE A 19 10.22 -4.95 2.96
N LEU A 20 11.26 -4.12 3.01
CA LEU A 20 11.83 -3.48 1.82
C LEU A 20 13.08 -4.23 1.35
N SER A 21 13.02 -4.82 0.14
CA SER A 21 14.18 -5.37 -0.58
C SER A 21 14.58 -4.42 -1.70
N PHE A 22 15.86 -4.06 -1.77
CA PHE A 22 16.37 -3.08 -2.73
C PHE A 22 17.89 -3.17 -2.88
N ARG A 23 18.40 -2.65 -4.00
CA ARG A 23 19.85 -2.49 -4.16
C ARG A 23 20.32 -1.24 -3.44
N GLY A 24 21.06 -1.44 -2.36
CA GLY A 24 21.53 -0.35 -1.52
C GLY A 24 22.47 0.66 -2.20
N GLU A 25 23.17 0.26 -3.27
CA GLU A 25 24.00 1.18 -4.08
C GLU A 25 23.16 2.11 -4.94
N ASP A 26 22.02 1.64 -5.46
CA ASP A 26 21.21 2.39 -6.41
C ASP A 26 20.28 3.38 -5.69
N THR A 27 19.57 2.92 -4.65
CA THR A 27 18.38 3.63 -4.15
C THR A 27 18.39 4.00 -2.67
N ARG A 28 19.39 3.55 -1.89
CA ARG A 28 19.37 3.67 -0.42
C ARG A 28 19.17 5.09 0.09
N LYS A 29 19.91 6.06 -0.45
CA LYS A 29 19.93 7.46 0.03
C LYS A 29 18.97 8.38 -0.74
N ASN A 30 18.15 7.82 -1.63
CA ASN A 30 17.22 8.57 -2.46
C ASN A 30 15.80 7.99 -2.33
N PHE A 31 15.27 7.41 -3.40
CA PHE A 31 13.93 6.84 -3.49
C PHE A 31 13.58 5.91 -2.33
N THR A 32 14.44 4.95 -1.97
CA THR A 32 14.13 4.00 -0.88
C THR A 32 14.06 4.69 0.48
N ASP A 33 14.91 5.70 0.73
CA ASP A 33 14.87 6.47 1.98
C ASP A 33 13.56 7.24 2.09
N HIS A 34 13.17 7.93 1.03
CA HIS A 34 11.93 8.69 0.99
C HIS A 34 10.69 7.81 1.11
N LEU A 35 10.68 6.64 0.46
CA LEU A 35 9.62 5.65 0.60
C LEU A 35 9.55 5.13 2.05
N TYR A 36 10.68 4.77 2.65
CA TYR A 36 10.74 4.32 4.03
C TYR A 36 10.18 5.37 5.00
N GLU A 37 10.65 6.61 4.90
CA GLU A 37 10.17 7.72 5.73
C GLU A 37 8.67 8.01 5.52
N ALA A 38 8.17 7.86 4.29
CA ALA A 38 6.74 8.03 4.03
C ALA A 38 5.89 6.91 4.64
N LEU A 39 6.36 5.66 4.60
CA LEU A 39 5.71 4.51 5.25
C LEU A 39 5.65 4.72 6.77
N ILE A 40 6.77 5.07 7.40
CA ILE A 40 6.85 5.30 8.85
C ILE A 40 5.96 6.47 9.28
N ARG A 41 5.98 7.60 8.54
CA ARG A 41 5.10 8.75 8.81
C ARG A 41 3.60 8.41 8.74
N ASN A 42 3.24 7.38 7.99
CA ASN A 42 1.86 6.88 7.88
C ASN A 42 1.57 5.69 8.83
N GLY A 43 2.45 5.43 9.80
CA GLY A 43 2.25 4.40 10.81
C GLY A 43 2.44 2.97 10.29
N ILE A 44 3.03 2.79 9.10
CA ILE A 44 3.30 1.47 8.51
C ILE A 44 4.66 0.99 9.02
N HIS A 45 4.63 -0.02 9.90
CA HIS A 45 5.84 -0.54 10.54
C HIS A 45 6.69 -1.32 9.52
N THR A 46 7.82 -0.73 9.14
CA THR A 46 8.60 -1.20 8.00
C THR A 46 9.99 -1.69 8.42
N PHE A 47 10.35 -2.90 8.02
CA PHE A 47 11.71 -3.39 8.03
C PHE A 47 12.41 -2.96 6.74
N ARG A 48 13.49 -2.20 6.88
CA ARG A 48 14.33 -1.77 5.75
C ARG A 48 15.60 -2.61 5.75
N ASP A 49 15.77 -3.45 4.73
CA ASP A 49 17.03 -4.16 4.57
C ASP A 49 18.20 -3.16 4.48
N ASP A 50 19.34 -3.49 5.06
CA ASP A 50 20.55 -2.68 4.95
C ASP A 50 21.72 -3.54 4.43
N PRO A 51 21.82 -3.72 3.10
CA PRO A 51 22.86 -4.56 2.50
C PRO A 51 24.28 -3.97 2.60
N LYS A 52 24.50 -2.90 3.38
CA LYS A 52 25.85 -2.36 3.68
C LYS A 52 26.61 -3.25 4.66
N LEU A 53 25.91 -4.18 5.30
CA LEU A 53 26.48 -5.17 6.18
C LEU A 53 27.12 -6.34 5.39
N GLU A 54 27.65 -6.07 4.18
CA GLU A 54 28.52 -6.97 3.41
C GLU A 54 29.87 -7.29 4.11
N THR A 55 30.02 -6.99 5.41
CA THR A 55 31.21 -7.34 6.19
C THR A 55 30.82 -8.29 7.32
N GLY A 56 30.97 -9.59 7.07
CA GLY A 56 30.94 -10.62 8.12
C GLY A 56 29.70 -11.51 8.10
N GLU A 57 29.96 -12.80 7.93
CA GLU A 57 29.02 -13.91 8.03
C GLU A 57 28.23 -13.85 9.35
N GLU A 58 26.88 -13.84 9.27
CA GLU A 58 25.85 -14.23 10.28
C GLU A 58 24.52 -13.43 10.19
N ILE A 59 24.37 -12.49 9.26
CA ILE A 59 23.16 -11.61 9.19
C ILE A 59 21.98 -12.24 8.42
N ALA A 60 22.18 -13.37 7.74
CA ALA A 60 21.15 -14.04 6.93
C ALA A 60 19.90 -14.54 7.70
N PRO A 61 19.99 -15.12 8.93
CA PRO A 61 18.82 -15.68 9.61
C PRO A 61 17.81 -14.62 10.06
N GLU A 62 18.29 -13.47 10.55
CA GLU A 62 17.42 -12.39 11.02
C GLU A 62 16.67 -11.73 9.87
N LEU A 63 17.33 -11.61 8.72
CA LEU A 63 16.74 -11.07 7.49
C LEU A 63 15.60 -11.97 6.97
N PHE A 64 15.86 -13.28 6.81
CA PHE A 64 14.83 -14.22 6.38
C PHE A 64 13.67 -14.30 7.39
N LYS A 65 13.98 -14.18 8.69
CA LYS A 65 12.96 -14.08 9.73
C LYS A 65 12.14 -12.79 9.59
N ALA A 66 12.75 -11.66 9.25
CA ALA A 66 12.02 -10.42 9.00
C ALA A 66 11.06 -10.56 7.81
N ILE A 67 11.46 -11.22 6.72
CA ILE A 67 10.57 -11.54 5.59
C ILE A 67 9.37 -12.37 6.08
N GLN A 68 9.60 -13.44 6.84
CA GLN A 68 8.53 -14.30 7.38
C GLN A 68 7.61 -13.58 8.37
N GLN A 69 8.15 -12.61 9.10
CA GLN A 69 7.45 -11.79 10.08
C GLN A 69 6.87 -10.51 9.50
N SER A 70 6.88 -10.35 8.17
CA SER A 70 6.25 -9.22 7.46
C SER A 70 4.90 -9.63 6.86
N TRP A 71 3.99 -8.66 6.71
CA TRP A 71 2.73 -8.86 6.00
C TRP A 71 2.92 -8.84 4.48
N CYS A 72 3.73 -7.91 3.97
CA CYS A 72 4.16 -7.91 2.58
C CYS A 72 5.63 -7.59 2.39
N SER A 73 6.17 -7.92 1.22
CA SER A 73 7.45 -7.41 0.74
C SER A 73 7.27 -6.46 -0.43
N ILE A 74 7.96 -5.33 -0.38
CA ILE A 74 8.14 -4.42 -1.51
C ILE A 74 9.54 -4.67 -2.07
N ILE A 75 9.62 -4.94 -3.37
CA ILE A 75 10.87 -5.16 -4.07
C ILE A 75 11.11 -3.99 -5.02
N ILE A 76 12.18 -3.25 -4.79
CA ILE A 76 12.56 -2.09 -5.59
C ILE A 76 13.57 -2.56 -6.63
N PHE A 77 13.08 -2.96 -7.80
CA PHE A 77 13.94 -3.28 -8.93
C PHE A 77 14.54 -2.00 -9.50
N SER A 78 15.86 -1.89 -9.37
CA SER A 78 16.69 -0.82 -9.89
C SER A 78 17.70 -1.36 -10.90
N GLU A 79 18.43 -0.45 -11.55
CA GLU A 79 19.31 -0.76 -12.68
C GLU A 79 20.33 -1.88 -12.40
N THR A 80 20.90 -1.94 -11.19
CA THR A 80 21.91 -2.94 -10.83
C THR A 80 21.42 -3.97 -9.82
N TYR A 81 20.10 -4.07 -9.58
CA TYR A 81 19.52 -5.00 -8.60
C TYR A 81 20.00 -6.45 -8.80
N ALA A 82 19.97 -6.94 -10.05
CA ALA A 82 20.33 -8.31 -10.37
C ALA A 82 21.83 -8.62 -10.18
N PHE A 83 22.71 -7.62 -10.08
CA PHE A 83 24.14 -7.85 -9.84
C PHE A 83 24.44 -8.26 -8.39
N SER A 84 23.55 -7.95 -7.44
CA SER A 84 23.73 -8.36 -6.05
C SER A 84 23.19 -9.76 -5.82
N SER A 85 24.07 -10.71 -5.52
CA SER A 85 23.67 -12.06 -5.12
C SER A 85 22.80 -12.03 -3.86
N TRP A 86 23.06 -11.10 -2.94
CA TRP A 86 22.22 -10.89 -1.75
C TRP A 86 20.78 -10.52 -2.11
N CYS A 87 20.58 -9.51 -2.96
CA CYS A 87 19.24 -9.12 -3.42
C CYS A 87 18.50 -10.27 -4.15
N LEU A 88 19.24 -11.16 -4.82
CA LEU A 88 18.67 -12.35 -5.47
C LEU A 88 18.32 -13.48 -4.48
N GLU A 89 19.09 -13.65 -3.40
CA GLU A 89 18.75 -14.59 -2.32
C GLU A 89 17.51 -14.14 -1.55
N GLU A 90 17.42 -12.85 -1.23
CA GLU A 90 16.20 -12.27 -0.65
C GLU A 90 14.99 -12.53 -1.53
N LEU A 91 15.14 -12.28 -2.85
CA LEU A 91 14.07 -12.47 -3.81
C LEU A 91 13.61 -13.94 -3.88
N ALA A 92 14.54 -14.88 -3.79
CA ALA A 92 14.22 -16.31 -3.75
C ALA A 92 13.44 -16.69 -2.48
N GLU A 93 13.83 -16.20 -1.30
CA GLU A 93 13.08 -16.45 -0.06
C GLU A 93 11.70 -15.77 -0.09
N ILE A 94 11.59 -14.55 -0.61
CA ILE A 94 10.31 -13.85 -0.80
C ILE A 94 9.38 -14.70 -1.68
N VAL A 95 9.88 -15.22 -2.80
CA VAL A 95 9.10 -16.07 -3.72
C VAL A 95 8.65 -17.35 -3.05
N LYS A 96 9.49 -17.97 -2.23
CA LYS A 96 9.12 -19.14 -1.43
C LYS A 96 7.97 -18.82 -0.47
N GLN A 97 8.08 -17.75 0.32
CA GLN A 97 7.02 -17.32 1.26
C GLN A 97 5.71 -16.95 0.53
N LYS A 98 5.81 -16.30 -0.62
CA LYS A 98 4.67 -15.98 -1.49
C LYS A 98 3.97 -17.24 -2.00
N ASN A 99 4.72 -18.23 -2.49
CA ASN A 99 4.15 -19.47 -3.02
C ASN A 99 3.43 -20.28 -1.93
N GLU A 100 3.87 -20.16 -0.68
CA GLU A 100 3.19 -20.72 0.50
C GLU A 100 1.98 -19.87 0.97
N LYS A 101 1.62 -18.80 0.25
CA LYS A 101 0.54 -17.84 0.56
C LYS A 101 0.71 -17.15 1.92
N ARG A 102 1.96 -16.95 2.36
CA ARG A 102 2.30 -16.34 3.67
C ARG A 102 2.62 -14.85 3.60
N LEU A 103 2.83 -14.32 2.39
CA LEU A 103 3.40 -13.00 2.14
C LEU A 103 2.83 -12.41 0.86
N GLU A 104 2.32 -11.18 0.93
CA GLU A 104 1.95 -10.38 -0.24
C GLU A 104 3.20 -9.74 -0.86
N VAL A 105 3.21 -9.54 -2.19
CA VAL A 105 4.41 -9.04 -2.90
C VAL A 105 4.06 -7.90 -3.83
N PHE A 106 4.79 -6.78 -3.70
CA PHE A 106 4.62 -5.56 -4.47
C PHE A 106 5.92 -5.15 -5.16
N PRO A 107 6.10 -5.45 -6.46
CA PRO A 107 7.26 -4.96 -7.18
C PRO A 107 7.11 -3.47 -7.52
N ILE A 108 8.19 -2.73 -7.36
CA ILE A 108 8.40 -1.36 -7.84
C ILE A 108 9.47 -1.43 -8.92
N PHE A 109 9.15 -0.94 -10.11
CA PHE A 109 10.09 -0.82 -11.23
C PHE A 109 10.64 0.60 -11.26
N TYR A 110 11.78 0.81 -10.60
CA TYR A 110 12.41 2.12 -10.43
C TYR A 110 13.45 2.36 -11.52
N LYS A 111 13.08 3.19 -12.51
CA LYS A 111 13.95 3.57 -13.65
C LYS A 111 14.48 2.36 -14.44
N VAL A 112 13.69 1.29 -14.51
CA VAL A 112 13.97 0.05 -15.27
C VAL A 112 12.74 -0.38 -16.08
N ASP A 113 12.96 -1.04 -17.21
CA ASP A 113 11.88 -1.68 -17.97
C ASP A 113 11.53 -3.04 -17.33
N PRO A 114 10.28 -3.24 -16.89
CA PRO A 114 9.79 -4.56 -16.44
C PRO A 114 10.05 -5.68 -17.45
N SER A 115 10.08 -5.36 -18.75
CA SER A 115 10.30 -6.33 -19.82
C SER A 115 11.70 -6.93 -19.78
N ASP A 116 12.71 -6.16 -19.40
CA ASP A 116 14.10 -6.62 -19.24
C ASP A 116 14.23 -7.57 -18.05
N LEU A 117 13.50 -7.31 -16.96
CA LEU A 117 13.45 -8.20 -15.79
C LEU A 117 12.71 -9.51 -16.10
N ARG A 118 11.56 -9.43 -16.80
CA ARG A 118 10.75 -10.59 -17.18
C ARG A 118 11.46 -11.50 -18.17
N LYS A 119 12.13 -10.92 -19.16
CA LYS A 119 12.82 -11.64 -20.25
C LYS A 119 14.30 -11.87 -19.96
N GLN A 120 14.81 -11.31 -18.86
CA GLN A 120 16.21 -11.38 -18.44
C GLN A 120 17.16 -10.91 -19.55
N LYS A 121 16.96 -9.67 -20.00
CA LYS A 121 17.71 -9.01 -21.08
C LYS A 121 18.52 -7.81 -20.59
N GLY A 122 19.44 -7.33 -21.43
CA GLY A 122 20.23 -6.13 -21.14
C GLY A 122 21.06 -6.32 -19.87
N LYS A 123 21.01 -5.36 -18.94
CA LYS A 123 21.75 -5.45 -17.67
C LYS A 123 21.40 -6.67 -16.82
N VAL A 124 20.18 -7.19 -16.92
CA VAL A 124 19.78 -8.40 -16.19
C VAL A 124 20.48 -9.63 -16.75
N GLU A 125 20.66 -9.69 -18.07
CA GLU A 125 21.40 -10.76 -18.75
C GLU A 125 22.88 -10.74 -18.34
N GLU A 126 23.50 -9.55 -18.40
CA GLU A 126 24.89 -9.33 -17.98
C GLU A 126 25.12 -9.78 -16.53
N ALA A 127 24.23 -9.40 -15.62
CA ALA A 127 24.31 -9.80 -14.22
C ALA A 127 24.26 -11.32 -14.04
N PHE A 128 23.38 -12.02 -14.75
CA PHE A 128 23.31 -13.47 -14.64
C PHE A 128 24.50 -14.19 -15.29
N VAL A 129 25.08 -13.65 -16.36
CA VAL A 129 26.35 -14.19 -16.90
C VAL A 129 27.45 -14.13 -15.84
N GLU A 130 27.56 -13.01 -15.10
CA GLU A 130 28.52 -12.89 -14.01
C GLU A 130 28.25 -13.90 -12.88
N HIS A 131 26.98 -14.09 -12.49
CA HIS A 131 26.63 -15.08 -11.47
C HIS A 131 26.85 -16.52 -11.92
N GLU A 132 26.60 -16.85 -13.18
CA GLU A 132 26.91 -18.17 -13.74
C GLU A 132 28.40 -18.46 -13.71
N GLU A 133 29.24 -17.45 -13.97
CA GLU A 133 30.68 -17.56 -13.86
C GLU A 133 31.18 -17.65 -12.42
N ARG A 134 30.54 -16.95 -11.48
CA ARG A 134 30.87 -16.97 -10.05
C ARG A 134 30.40 -18.25 -9.35
N TYR A 135 29.24 -18.78 -9.74
CA TYR A 135 28.59 -19.94 -9.11
C TYR A 135 28.51 -21.14 -10.06
N LYS A 136 29.57 -21.39 -10.85
CA LYS A 136 29.63 -22.49 -11.85
C LYS A 136 29.27 -23.86 -11.28
N GLU A 137 29.61 -24.11 -10.03
CA GLU A 137 29.37 -25.37 -9.33
C GLU A 137 27.93 -25.50 -8.79
N ASP A 138 27.20 -24.37 -8.66
CA ASP A 138 25.83 -24.32 -8.16
C ASP A 138 24.87 -23.69 -9.18
N LYS A 139 24.73 -24.37 -10.32
CA LYS A 139 23.80 -23.94 -11.39
C LYS A 139 22.35 -23.88 -10.93
N ASN A 140 21.98 -24.72 -9.96
CA ASN A 140 20.61 -24.75 -9.42
C ASN A 140 20.27 -23.46 -8.69
N LYS A 141 21.22 -22.90 -7.94
CA LYS A 141 21.07 -21.60 -7.27
C LYS A 141 20.81 -20.46 -8.25
N VAL A 142 21.63 -20.34 -9.28
CA VAL A 142 21.44 -19.29 -10.31
C VAL A 142 20.11 -19.47 -11.03
N GLN A 143 19.73 -20.70 -11.36
CA GLN A 143 18.43 -20.99 -11.97
C GLN A 143 17.26 -20.61 -11.06
N ASN A 144 17.37 -20.85 -9.75
CA ASN A 144 16.36 -20.42 -8.77
C ASN A 144 16.21 -18.90 -8.75
N TRP A 145 17.30 -18.15 -8.80
CA TRP A 145 17.26 -16.68 -8.89
C TRP A 145 16.61 -16.19 -10.17
N ARG A 146 16.94 -16.79 -11.33
CA ARG A 146 16.28 -16.49 -12.62
C ARG A 146 14.76 -16.71 -12.54
N ASN A 147 14.35 -17.83 -11.94
CA ASN A 147 12.94 -18.17 -11.77
C ASN A 147 12.23 -17.18 -10.82
N ALA A 148 12.86 -16.84 -9.70
CA ALA A 148 12.32 -15.90 -8.72
C ALA A 148 12.13 -14.50 -9.33
N LEU A 149 13.14 -14.00 -10.04
CA LEU A 149 13.07 -12.72 -10.74
C LEU A 149 11.93 -12.68 -11.75
N THR A 150 11.84 -13.70 -12.60
CA THR A 150 10.77 -13.82 -13.59
C THR A 150 9.40 -13.86 -12.93
N GLN A 151 9.26 -14.61 -11.84
CA GLN A 151 7.98 -14.73 -11.14
C GLN A 151 7.51 -13.39 -10.57
N VAL A 152 8.40 -12.65 -9.90
CA VAL A 152 8.04 -11.36 -9.28
C VAL A 152 7.86 -10.27 -10.33
N ALA A 153 8.69 -10.23 -11.37
CA ALA A 153 8.55 -9.25 -12.45
C ALA A 153 7.23 -9.38 -13.25
N ASN A 154 6.60 -10.56 -13.22
CA ASN A 154 5.29 -10.80 -13.83
C ASN A 154 4.10 -10.37 -12.95
N ILE A 155 4.32 -9.97 -11.69
CA ILE A 155 3.28 -9.41 -10.83
C ILE A 155 2.97 -7.98 -11.28
N LYS A 156 1.69 -7.56 -11.23
CA LYS A 156 1.30 -6.14 -11.45
C LYS A 156 1.97 -5.29 -10.38
N GLY A 157 2.94 -4.47 -10.79
CA GLY A 157 3.72 -3.62 -9.90
C GLY A 157 3.42 -2.13 -10.06
N PHE A 158 4.22 -1.33 -9.37
CA PHE A 158 4.24 0.11 -9.50
C PHE A 158 5.34 0.54 -10.47
N HIS A 159 5.03 1.47 -11.35
CA HIS A 159 5.96 1.99 -12.34
C HIS A 159 6.11 3.49 -12.13
N LEU A 160 7.34 3.96 -11.86
CA LEU A 160 7.59 5.38 -11.67
C LEU A 160 7.28 6.17 -12.96
N ASN A 161 7.65 5.63 -14.12
CA ASN A 161 7.51 6.29 -15.43
C ASN A 161 8.05 7.74 -15.37
N ASN A 162 7.35 8.69 -16.01
CA ASN A 162 7.70 10.13 -16.01
C ASN A 162 7.02 10.90 -14.87
N ARG A 163 6.60 10.24 -13.78
CA ARG A 163 5.90 10.89 -12.65
C ARG A 163 6.89 11.46 -11.63
N HIS A 164 6.44 12.41 -10.81
CA HIS A 164 7.22 12.90 -9.68
C HIS A 164 7.30 11.83 -8.58
N GLU A 165 8.51 11.60 -8.05
CA GLU A 165 8.77 10.56 -7.05
C GLU A 165 7.93 10.74 -5.78
N ALA A 166 7.67 11.99 -5.36
CA ALA A 166 6.86 12.28 -4.18
C ALA A 166 5.40 11.82 -4.33
N GLU A 167 4.77 12.14 -5.47
CA GLU A 167 3.40 11.69 -5.78
C GLU A 167 3.34 10.17 -5.87
N PHE A 168 4.31 9.57 -6.58
CA PHE A 168 4.41 8.13 -6.74
C PHE A 168 4.55 7.39 -5.40
N ILE A 169 5.37 7.92 -4.48
CA ILE A 169 5.48 7.39 -3.11
C ILE A 169 4.16 7.53 -2.36
N GLY A 170 3.48 8.68 -2.50
CA GLY A 170 2.16 8.91 -1.91
C GLY A 170 1.15 7.83 -2.31
N ASP A 171 1.09 7.48 -3.59
CA ASP A 171 0.20 6.43 -4.10
C ASP A 171 0.54 5.04 -3.54
N ILE A 172 1.82 4.70 -3.45
CA ILE A 172 2.28 3.42 -2.88
C ILE A 172 1.83 3.33 -1.43
N VAL A 173 2.11 4.35 -0.62
CA VAL A 173 1.74 4.39 0.80
C VAL A 173 0.24 4.29 0.96
N LYS A 174 -0.53 5.08 0.20
CA LYS A 174 -2.00 5.07 0.23
C LYS A 174 -2.55 3.68 -0.07
N LYS A 175 -2.06 3.03 -1.13
CA LYS A 175 -2.49 1.68 -1.52
C LYS A 175 -2.16 0.62 -0.46
N LEU A 176 -0.99 0.72 0.17
CA LEU A 176 -0.60 -0.20 1.25
C LEU A 176 -1.44 0.00 2.50
N SER A 177 -1.70 1.25 2.89
CA SER A 177 -2.56 1.56 4.02
C SER A 177 -3.95 0.95 3.88
N VAL A 178 -4.55 1.07 2.70
CA VAL A 178 -5.88 0.49 2.41
C VAL A 178 -5.87 -1.02 2.59
N LYS A 179 -4.88 -1.71 2.01
CA LYS A 179 -4.73 -3.16 2.14
C LYS A 179 -4.42 -3.61 3.58
N LEU A 180 -3.69 -2.80 4.36
CA LEU A 180 -3.46 -3.07 5.78
C LEU A 180 -4.75 -2.91 6.58
N CYS A 181 -5.56 -1.89 6.31
CA CYS A 181 -6.89 -1.74 6.93
C CYS A 181 -7.85 -2.89 6.57
N GLU A 182 -7.78 -3.39 5.33
CA GLU A 182 -8.52 -4.60 4.92
C GLU A 182 -8.09 -5.85 5.68
N THR A 183 -6.79 -6.00 5.94
CA THR A 183 -6.21 -7.19 6.57
C THR A 183 -6.36 -7.15 8.10
N TYR A 184 -6.12 -5.99 8.70
CA TYR A 184 -6.08 -5.76 10.15
C TYR A 184 -7.07 -4.66 10.53
N PRO A 185 -8.39 -4.93 10.49
CA PRO A 185 -9.39 -3.95 10.93
C PRO A 185 -9.19 -3.58 12.41
N VAL A 186 -9.40 -2.29 12.72
CA VAL A 186 -9.16 -1.71 14.06
C VAL A 186 -10.12 -2.30 15.09
N ALA A 187 -9.65 -2.58 16.31
CA ALA A 187 -10.43 -3.16 17.41
C ALA A 187 -11.74 -2.44 17.78
N ALA A 188 -11.91 -1.15 17.44
CA ALA A 188 -13.22 -0.47 17.55
C ALA A 188 -14.33 -1.14 16.71
N THR A 189 -13.96 -1.98 15.73
CA THR A 189 -14.89 -2.84 14.99
C THR A 189 -15.30 -4.11 15.75
N ASP A 190 -14.59 -4.49 16.81
CA ASP A 190 -14.84 -5.74 17.53
C ASP A 190 -16.15 -5.67 18.34
N GLU A 191 -16.58 -4.48 18.73
CA GLU A 191 -17.90 -4.24 19.34
C GLU A 191 -19.04 -4.29 18.31
N LEU A 192 -18.73 -4.23 17.00
CA LEU A 192 -19.70 -4.16 15.90
C LEU A 192 -19.73 -5.46 15.10
N ILE A 193 -20.59 -6.40 15.51
CA ILE A 193 -20.73 -7.72 14.90
C ILE A 193 -21.00 -7.60 13.39
N GLY A 194 -20.14 -8.22 12.57
CA GLY A 194 -20.32 -8.34 11.12
C GLY A 194 -19.93 -7.10 10.31
N ILE A 195 -19.32 -6.07 10.92
CA ILE A 195 -18.88 -4.88 10.18
C ILE A 195 -17.65 -5.15 9.31
N SER A 196 -16.75 -6.04 9.75
CA SER A 196 -15.47 -6.31 9.08
C SER A 196 -15.66 -6.87 7.66
N SER A 197 -16.64 -7.75 7.46
CA SER A 197 -16.93 -8.30 6.11
C SER A 197 -17.48 -7.23 5.16
N ARG A 198 -18.30 -6.30 5.67
CA ARG A 198 -18.85 -5.18 4.89
C ARG A 198 -17.79 -4.13 4.57
N LEU A 199 -16.88 -3.85 5.51
CA LEU A 199 -15.72 -2.98 5.27
C LEU A 199 -14.83 -3.57 4.18
N LYS A 200 -14.53 -4.87 4.24
CA LYS A 200 -13.75 -5.55 3.21
C LYS A 200 -14.36 -5.41 1.80
N GLU A 201 -15.69 -5.50 1.68
CA GLU A 201 -16.38 -5.26 0.41
C GLU A 201 -16.30 -3.79 -0.04
N LEU A 202 -16.33 -2.83 0.89
CA LEU A 202 -16.16 -1.42 0.55
C LEU A 202 -14.75 -1.11 0.07
N TYR A 203 -13.74 -1.61 0.78
CA TYR A 203 -12.34 -1.41 0.41
C TYR A 203 -12.03 -1.97 -0.97
N SER A 204 -12.53 -3.17 -1.29
CA SER A 204 -12.32 -3.76 -2.61
C SER A 204 -12.94 -2.95 -3.74
N LYS A 205 -14.04 -2.21 -3.48
CA LYS A 205 -14.67 -1.32 -4.48
C LYS A 205 -13.93 0.00 -4.66
N MET A 206 -13.08 0.39 -3.71
CA MET A 206 -12.33 1.64 -3.84
C MET A 206 -11.12 1.53 -4.78
N GLU A 207 -10.56 0.34 -5.00
CA GLU A 207 -9.33 0.05 -5.78
C GLU A 207 -8.34 1.23 -5.84
N ILE A 208 -7.89 1.67 -4.67
CA ILE A 208 -7.11 2.91 -4.53
C ILE A 208 -5.76 2.80 -5.25
N GLY A 209 -5.49 3.75 -6.17
CA GLY A 209 -4.21 3.86 -6.89
C GLY A 209 -4.32 3.93 -8.42
N GLU A 210 -5.52 4.10 -8.97
CA GLU A 210 -5.73 4.57 -10.35
C GLU A 210 -6.19 6.04 -10.27
N ASP A 211 -5.79 6.90 -11.23
CA ASP A 211 -6.21 8.32 -11.29
C ASP A 211 -7.70 8.43 -11.70
N ASP A 212 -8.60 7.90 -10.87
CA ASP A 212 -10.04 7.87 -11.10
C ASP A 212 -10.87 8.47 -9.95
N ILE A 213 -12.06 8.98 -10.29
CA ILE A 213 -13.03 9.50 -9.32
C ILE A 213 -14.09 8.43 -9.08
N ARG A 214 -14.16 7.91 -7.85
CA ARG A 214 -15.12 6.87 -7.47
C ARG A 214 -16.19 7.38 -6.52
N VAL A 215 -17.44 7.07 -6.86
CA VAL A 215 -18.60 7.33 -6.00
C VAL A 215 -19.20 6.00 -5.57
N ILE A 216 -19.17 5.73 -4.25
CA ILE A 216 -19.67 4.47 -3.68
C ILE A 216 -20.97 4.74 -2.92
N GLY A 217 -22.06 4.09 -3.36
CA GLY A 217 -23.36 4.15 -2.70
C GLY A 217 -23.59 2.99 -1.72
N ILE A 218 -24.01 3.29 -0.48
CA ILE A 218 -24.42 2.30 0.52
C ILE A 218 -25.95 2.35 0.68
N CYS A 219 -26.67 1.32 0.24
CA CYS A 219 -28.14 1.26 0.29
C CYS A 219 -28.62 0.01 1.04
N ALA A 220 -29.64 0.18 1.89
CA ALA A 220 -30.30 -0.87 2.67
C ALA A 220 -31.43 -0.27 3.52
N MET A 221 -32.22 -1.12 4.19
CA MET A 221 -33.30 -0.71 5.10
C MET A 221 -32.82 0.18 6.27
N GLY A 222 -33.76 0.91 6.89
CA GLY A 222 -33.49 1.72 8.08
C GLY A 222 -32.95 0.88 9.23
N GLY A 223 -32.10 1.45 10.09
CA GLY A 223 -31.58 0.77 11.29
C GLY A 223 -30.45 -0.24 11.07
N ILE A 224 -30.13 -0.63 9.83
CA ILE A 224 -29.11 -1.67 9.54
C ILE A 224 -27.64 -1.25 9.75
N GLY A 225 -27.39 0.01 10.15
CA GLY A 225 -26.06 0.52 10.42
C GLY A 225 -25.30 1.13 9.24
N LYS A 226 -25.97 1.60 8.16
CA LYS A 226 -25.29 2.23 7.00
C LYS A 226 -24.40 3.41 7.38
N THR A 227 -24.93 4.33 8.19
CA THR A 227 -24.19 5.51 8.66
C THR A 227 -23.01 5.10 9.55
N THR A 228 -23.19 4.06 10.36
CA THR A 228 -22.12 3.48 11.18
C THR A 228 -21.01 2.91 10.30
N LEU A 229 -21.35 2.13 9.27
CA LEU A 229 -20.39 1.58 8.33
C LEU A 229 -19.60 2.69 7.61
N ALA A 230 -20.28 3.72 7.11
CA ALA A 230 -19.64 4.86 6.47
C ALA A 230 -18.72 5.64 7.43
N ARG A 231 -19.10 5.75 8.71
CA ARG A 231 -18.29 6.43 9.73
C ARG A 231 -17.03 5.64 10.05
N VAL A 232 -17.16 4.35 10.32
CA VAL A 232 -16.00 3.49 10.63
C VAL A 232 -15.01 3.48 9.46
N MET A 233 -15.51 3.40 8.23
CA MET A 233 -14.68 3.52 7.03
C MET A 233 -13.99 4.89 6.95
N TYR A 234 -14.71 5.98 7.18
CA TYR A 234 -14.12 7.32 7.20
C TYR A 234 -13.01 7.45 8.25
N ASP A 235 -13.25 6.97 9.47
CA ASP A 235 -12.29 7.06 10.57
C ASP A 235 -11.01 6.26 10.25
N GLN A 236 -11.13 5.10 9.59
CA GLN A 236 -9.99 4.27 9.18
C GLN A 236 -9.23 4.85 7.98
N MET A 237 -9.92 5.50 7.05
CA MET A 237 -9.33 5.85 5.75
C MET A 237 -8.91 7.30 5.61
N SER A 238 -9.56 8.20 6.36
CA SER A 238 -9.46 9.63 6.08
C SER A 238 -8.03 10.17 6.25
N SER A 239 -7.17 9.54 7.04
CA SER A 239 -5.73 9.85 7.14
C SER A 239 -4.97 9.67 5.84
N HIS A 240 -5.47 8.84 4.91
CA HIS A 240 -4.80 8.51 3.65
C HIS A 240 -5.25 9.41 2.48
N PHE A 241 -6.01 10.46 2.77
CA PHE A 241 -6.45 11.46 1.80
C PHE A 241 -6.00 12.84 2.25
N GLU A 242 -5.59 13.67 1.28
CA GLU A 242 -5.16 15.04 1.55
C GLU A 242 -6.32 15.89 2.08
N GLY A 243 -7.50 15.74 1.48
CA GLY A 243 -8.73 16.40 1.91
C GLY A 243 -9.79 15.40 2.35
N LYS A 244 -10.49 15.69 3.45
CA LYS A 244 -11.49 14.80 4.06
C LYS A 244 -12.66 15.56 4.68
N SER A 245 -13.87 15.02 4.56
CA SER A 245 -15.03 15.54 5.28
C SER A 245 -16.05 14.42 5.52
N PHE A 246 -16.70 14.46 6.69
CA PHE A 246 -17.83 13.59 7.02
C PHE A 246 -19.07 14.43 7.34
N LEU A 247 -19.99 14.52 6.38
CA LEU A 247 -21.26 15.24 6.55
C LEU A 247 -22.31 14.30 7.16
N ALA A 248 -22.43 14.32 8.48
CA ALA A 248 -23.45 13.55 9.19
C ALA A 248 -24.85 14.18 9.06
N ASP A 249 -25.88 13.34 9.03
CA ASP A 249 -27.29 13.76 9.11
C ASP A 249 -27.71 14.88 8.15
N VAL A 250 -27.20 14.85 6.90
CA VAL A 250 -27.44 15.87 5.85
C VAL A 250 -28.89 16.34 5.78
N ARG A 251 -29.87 15.44 5.84
CA ARG A 251 -31.30 15.78 5.82
C ARG A 251 -31.74 16.63 7.01
N LYS A 252 -31.26 16.31 8.22
CA LYS A 252 -31.61 17.04 9.45
C LYS A 252 -30.89 18.38 9.52
N VAL A 253 -29.61 18.39 9.17
CA VAL A 253 -28.77 19.60 9.20
C VAL A 253 -29.22 20.59 8.14
N SER A 254 -29.49 20.16 6.90
CA SER A 254 -30.00 21.05 5.86
C SER A 254 -31.33 21.72 6.21
N LYS A 255 -32.24 21.00 6.86
CA LYS A 255 -33.52 21.57 7.34
C LYS A 255 -33.34 22.59 8.46
N LYS A 256 -32.36 22.39 9.34
CA LYS A 256 -32.13 23.25 10.51
C LYS A 256 -31.26 24.46 10.20
N CYS A 257 -30.20 24.26 9.42
CA CYS A 257 -29.12 25.23 9.20
C CYS A 257 -28.95 25.64 7.74
N GLY A 258 -29.68 25.02 6.80
CA GLY A 258 -29.55 25.27 5.37
C GLY A 258 -28.44 24.46 4.68
N LEU A 259 -28.48 24.39 3.35
CA LEU A 259 -27.46 23.74 2.54
C LEU A 259 -26.13 24.50 2.53
N VAL A 260 -26.19 25.83 2.62
CA VAL A 260 -25.00 26.70 2.70
C VAL A 260 -24.10 26.29 3.88
N HIS A 261 -24.70 25.96 5.03
CA HIS A 261 -23.94 25.47 6.19
C HIS A 261 -23.17 24.18 5.90
N LEU A 262 -23.79 23.22 5.20
CA LEU A 262 -23.13 21.96 4.82
C LEU A 262 -22.04 22.17 3.76
N GLN A 263 -22.25 23.06 2.80
CA GLN A 263 -21.23 23.43 1.80
C GLN A 263 -20.00 24.07 2.47
N LYS A 264 -20.21 24.96 3.45
CA LYS A 264 -19.12 25.55 4.24
C LYS A 264 -18.40 24.48 5.06
N GLN A 265 -19.13 23.60 5.74
CA GLN A 265 -18.53 22.50 6.50
C GLN A 265 -17.66 21.60 5.62
N LEU A 266 -18.15 21.21 4.43
CA LEU A 266 -17.39 20.41 3.46
C LEU A 266 -16.06 21.09 3.12
N LEU A 267 -16.12 22.36 2.69
CA LEU A 267 -14.95 23.12 2.26
C LEU A 267 -13.92 23.29 3.41
N THR A 268 -14.37 23.70 4.60
CA THR A 268 -13.48 23.91 5.76
C THR A 268 -12.81 22.62 6.21
N GLN A 269 -13.53 21.49 6.23
CA GLN A 269 -12.94 20.21 6.62
C GLN A 269 -11.98 19.67 5.54
N THR A 270 -12.31 19.84 4.26
CA THR A 270 -11.52 19.29 3.16
C THR A 270 -10.26 20.09 2.85
N LEU A 271 -10.31 21.42 2.91
CA LEU A 271 -9.21 22.28 2.45
C LEU A 271 -8.29 22.79 3.56
N LEU A 272 -8.68 22.64 4.84
CA LEU A 272 -7.96 23.18 6.01
C LEU A 272 -7.65 24.69 5.92
N ASP A 273 -8.34 25.40 5.02
CA ASP A 273 -8.02 26.76 4.61
C ASP A 273 -9.26 27.65 4.78
N GLY A 274 -9.15 28.64 5.68
CA GLY A 274 -10.02 29.83 5.79
C GLY A 274 -11.52 29.64 6.04
N ASP A 275 -12.15 30.77 6.40
CA ASP A 275 -13.61 30.91 6.50
C ASP A 275 -14.21 31.15 5.11
N PHE A 276 -15.10 30.27 4.65
CA PHE A 276 -15.75 30.43 3.35
C PHE A 276 -16.97 31.36 3.46
N ASN A 277 -16.85 32.56 2.89
CA ASN A 277 -17.91 33.55 2.93
C ASN A 277 -18.73 33.56 1.64
N PHE A 278 -19.84 32.83 1.64
CA PHE A 278 -20.89 32.88 0.63
C PHE A 278 -22.26 32.75 1.29
N SER A 279 -23.29 33.30 0.65
CA SER A 279 -24.65 33.42 1.23
C SER A 279 -25.68 32.48 0.61
N ASP A 280 -25.39 31.90 -0.55
CA ASP A 280 -26.32 31.01 -1.26
C ASP A 280 -25.67 29.75 -1.83
N VAL A 281 -26.54 28.83 -2.26
CA VAL A 281 -26.14 27.50 -2.72
C VAL A 281 -25.43 27.54 -4.07
N TYR A 282 -25.77 28.50 -4.94
CA TYR A 282 -25.18 28.64 -6.26
C TYR A 282 -23.72 29.08 -6.15
N GLU A 283 -23.44 30.12 -5.34
CA GLU A 283 -22.07 30.55 -5.01
C GLU A 283 -21.28 29.41 -4.36
N GLY A 284 -21.87 28.73 -3.37
CA GLY A 284 -21.24 27.59 -2.72
C GLY A 284 -20.84 26.48 -3.69
N ASN A 285 -21.70 26.17 -4.67
CA ASN A 285 -21.40 25.18 -5.71
C ASN A 285 -20.28 25.62 -6.64
N ALA A 286 -20.22 26.90 -7.01
CA ALA A 286 -19.15 27.46 -7.84
C ALA A 286 -17.79 27.36 -7.12
N ILE A 287 -17.74 27.71 -5.83
CA ILE A 287 -16.53 27.60 -5.01
C ILE A 287 -16.09 26.14 -4.86
N ILE A 288 -17.03 25.22 -4.55
CA ILE A 288 -16.73 23.79 -4.43
C ILE A 288 -16.12 23.26 -5.72
N ARG A 289 -16.72 23.55 -6.87
CA ARG A 289 -16.19 23.11 -8.17
C ARG A 289 -14.81 23.66 -8.43
N HIS A 290 -14.58 24.95 -8.18
CA HIS A 290 -13.31 25.60 -8.43
C HIS A 290 -12.20 25.13 -7.47
N ARG A 291 -12.52 24.94 -6.19
CA ARG A 291 -11.51 24.62 -5.17
C ARG A 291 -11.20 23.13 -5.11
N LEU A 292 -12.18 22.27 -5.37
CA LEU A 292 -11.99 20.82 -5.34
C LEU A 292 -11.66 20.22 -6.71
N SER A 293 -11.64 20.99 -7.80
CA SER A 293 -11.25 20.48 -9.14
C SER A 293 -9.77 20.11 -9.25
N HIS A 294 -8.96 20.54 -8.30
CA HIS A 294 -7.50 20.32 -8.27
C HIS A 294 -7.09 19.43 -7.09
N LYS A 295 -8.06 18.71 -6.51
CA LYS A 295 -7.87 17.77 -5.41
C LYS A 295 -8.16 16.35 -5.86
#